data_AF-A0A1I7VHM1-F1
#
_entry.id   AF-A0A1I7VHM1-F1
#
_cell.length_a   1.000
_cell.length_b   1.000
_cell.length_c   1.000
_cell.angle_alpha   90.00
_cell.angle_beta   90.00
_cell.angle_gamma   90.00
#
_symmetry.space_group_name_H-M   'P 1'
#
loop_
_entity.id
_entity.type
_entity.pdbx_description
1 polymer ?
#
loop_
_entity_poly.entity_id
_entity_poly.type
_entity_poly.pdbx_seq_one_letter_code
_entity_poly.pdbx_strand_id
1 'polypeptide(L)'
;MSDTMTKSAQPAKQKLEDLLDEIKAVNLTPPDQHLSVDEKQQPFELKKTVEEKIRRLKLYGTFGLINEKWLEYIQKQKNAQKRKTNTQIWSTIIKVF
;
A
#
# COMPACT_ATOMS: atom_id res chain seq x y z
N MET A 1 1.55 -14.16 16.03
CA MET A 1 2.44 -13.05 15.64
C MET A 1 1.96 -12.34 14.36
N SER A 2 1.40 -13.05 13.37
CA SER A 2 0.80 -12.40 12.19
C SER A 2 -0.47 -11.60 12.52
N ASP A 3 -1.35 -12.11 13.38
CA ASP A 3 -2.61 -11.41 13.73
C ASP A 3 -2.40 -10.10 14.52
N THR A 4 -1.30 -10.03 15.27
CA THR A 4 -0.92 -8.85 16.04
C THR A 4 -0.42 -7.70 15.15
N MET A 5 0.25 -8.02 14.04
CA MET A 5 0.70 -7.00 13.07
C MET A 5 -0.48 -6.38 12.30
N THR A 6 -1.47 -7.20 11.91
CA THR A 6 -2.67 -6.73 11.21
C THR A 6 -3.52 -5.81 12.10
N LYS A 7 -3.66 -6.15 13.39
CA LYS A 7 -4.35 -5.29 14.37
C LYS A 7 -3.63 -3.98 14.64
N SER A 8 -2.29 -3.96 14.69
CA SER A 8 -1.54 -2.72 14.88
C SER A 8 -1.58 -1.78 13.67
N ALA A 9 -1.81 -2.30 12.46
CA ALA A 9 -1.87 -1.51 11.23
C ALA A 9 -3.28 -0.99 10.90
N GLN A 10 -4.34 -1.57 11.50
CA GLN A 10 -5.73 -1.16 11.30
C GLN A 10 -6.00 0.34 11.54
N PRO A 11 -5.47 0.98 12.62
CA PRO A 11 -5.69 2.40 12.85
C PRO A 11 -5.08 3.29 11.76
N ALA A 12 -3.94 2.88 11.20
CA ALA A 12 -3.29 3.59 10.11
C ALA A 12 -4.06 3.44 8.79
N LYS A 13 -4.63 2.25 8.54
CA LYS A 13 -5.49 1.99 7.39
C LYS A 13 -6.77 2.84 7.44
N GLN A 14 -7.45 2.88 8.58
CA GLN A 14 -8.65 3.69 8.78
C GLN A 14 -8.38 5.17 8.53
N LYS A 15 -7.31 5.73 9.12
CA LYS A 15 -6.90 7.12 8.87
C LYS A 15 -6.62 7.43 7.40
N LEU A 16 -6.13 6.45 6.64
CA LEU A 16 -5.86 6.60 5.21
C LEU A 16 -7.17 6.65 4.40
N GLU A 17 -8.15 5.83 4.77
CA GLU A 17 -9.48 5.80 4.15
C GLU A 17 -10.24 7.09 4.46
N ASP A 18 -10.23 7.55 5.71
CA ASP A 18 -10.87 8.80 6.13
C ASP A 18 -10.27 10.02 5.39
N LEU A 19 -8.94 10.09 5.25
CA LEU A 19 -8.26 11.13 4.45
C LEU A 19 -8.64 11.07 2.97
N LEU A 20 -8.82 9.87 2.42
CA LEU A 20 -9.21 9.69 1.03
C LEU A 20 -10.63 10.19 0.77
N ASP A 21 -11.53 9.98 1.73
CA ASP A 21 -12.91 10.46 1.62
C ASP A 21 -13.02 11.97 1.88
N GLU A 22 -12.23 12.52 2.82
CA GLU A 22 -12.12 13.97 3.03
C GLU A 22 -11.62 14.67 1.76
N ILE A 23 -10.62 14.10 1.08
CA ILE A 23 -10.09 14.63 -0.20
C ILE A 23 -11.13 14.55 -1.32
N LYS A 24 -11.95 13.50 -1.40
CA LYS A 24 -13.05 13.42 -2.39
C LYS A 24 -14.14 14.45 -2.11
N ALA A 25 -14.36 14.79 -0.85
CA ALA A 25 -15.34 15.80 -0.42
C ALA A 25 -14.86 17.24 -0.66
N VAL A 26 -13.55 17.47 -0.80
CA VAL A 26 -13.01 18.76 -1.21
C VAL A 26 -13.39 19.03 -2.67
N ASN A 27 -14.39 19.89 -2.86
CA ASN A 27 -14.76 20.41 -4.17
C ASN A 27 -13.58 21.24 -4.72
N LEU A 28 -12.85 20.67 -5.68
CA LEU A 28 -11.77 21.32 -6.44
C LEU A 28 -12.31 22.27 -7.53
N THR A 29 -13.46 22.89 -7.31
CA THR A 29 -14.02 23.86 -8.25
C THR A 29 -13.01 24.99 -8.43
N PRO A 30 -12.65 25.36 -9.67
CA PRO A 30 -11.74 26.48 -9.91
C PRO A 30 -12.22 27.72 -9.17
N PRO A 31 -11.33 28.48 -8.50
CA PRO A 31 -11.71 29.71 -7.84
C PRO A 31 -12.38 30.66 -8.84
N ASP A 32 -13.42 31.36 -8.39
CA ASP A 32 -14.15 32.32 -9.21
C ASP A 32 -13.18 33.31 -9.86
N GLN A 33 -13.32 33.51 -11.17
CA GLN A 33 -12.39 34.32 -11.96
C GLN A 33 -12.41 35.80 -11.55
N HIS A 34 -13.44 36.23 -10.82
CA HIS A 34 -13.58 37.58 -10.27
C HIS A 34 -12.86 37.84 -8.94
N LEU A 35 -12.27 36.83 -8.30
CA LEU A 35 -11.54 37.01 -7.03
C LEU A 35 -10.18 37.69 -7.23
N SER A 36 -9.74 38.48 -6.25
CA SER A 36 -8.42 39.15 -6.26
C SER A 36 -7.28 38.13 -6.21
N VAL A 37 -6.06 38.55 -6.60
CA VAL A 37 -4.89 37.66 -6.69
C VAL A 37 -4.57 37.00 -5.34
N ASP A 38 -4.70 37.75 -4.24
CA ASP A 38 -4.48 37.23 -2.87
C ASP A 38 -5.54 36.20 -2.46
N GLU A 39 -6.80 36.41 -2.84
CA GLU A 39 -7.91 35.46 -2.57
C GLU A 39 -7.79 34.16 -3.39
N LYS A 40 -7.10 34.20 -4.54
CA LYS A 40 -6.84 33.02 -5.39
C LYS A 40 -5.63 32.20 -4.94
N GLN A 41 -4.69 32.80 -4.21
CA GLN A 41 -3.41 32.18 -3.88
C GLN A 41 -3.56 31.08 -2.82
N GLN A 42 -4.38 31.32 -1.81
CA GLN A 42 -4.65 30.35 -0.73
C GLN A 42 -5.35 29.06 -1.21
N PRO A 43 -6.43 29.10 -2.01
CA PRO A 43 -7.04 27.88 -2.56
C PRO A 43 -6.16 27.17 -3.59
N PHE A 44 -5.30 27.90 -4.32
CA PHE A 44 -4.35 27.30 -5.26
C PHE A 44 -3.25 26.50 -4.54
N GLU A 45 -2.64 27.07 -3.50
CA GLU A 45 -1.62 26.36 -2.69
C GLU A 45 -2.23 25.17 -1.93
N LEU A 46 -3.49 25.29 -1.46
CA LEU A 46 -4.22 24.18 -0.87
C LEU A 46 -4.45 23.06 -1.89
N LYS A 47 -4.89 23.39 -3.11
CA LYS A 47 -5.06 22.42 -4.20
C LYS A 47 -3.77 21.68 -4.52
N LYS A 48 -2.66 22.41 -4.66
CA LYS A 48 -1.32 21.83 -4.92
C LYS A 48 -0.89 20.89 -3.79
N THR A 49 -1.16 21.25 -2.54
CA THR A 49 -0.86 20.42 -1.37
C THR A 49 -1.70 19.14 -1.34
N VAL A 50 -2.99 19.23 -1.70
CA VAL A 50 -3.89 18.08 -1.81
C VAL A 50 -3.45 17.14 -2.94
N GLU A 51 -3.12 17.66 -4.12
CA GLU A 51 -2.61 16.87 -5.25
C GLU A 51 -1.32 16.12 -4.91
N GLU A 52 -0.38 16.77 -4.22
CA GLU A 52 0.86 16.14 -3.75
C GLU A 52 0.59 15.04 -2.71
N LYS A 53 -0.35 15.28 -1.77
CA LYS A 53 -0.79 14.24 -0.81
C LYS A 53 -1.44 13.05 -1.50
N ILE A 54 -2.28 13.26 -2.52
CA ILE A 54 -2.86 12.19 -3.35
C ILE A 54 -1.76 11.38 -4.04
N ARG A 55 -0.77 12.06 -4.62
CA ARG A 55 0.36 11.39 -5.30
C ARG A 55 1.15 10.50 -4.34
N ARG A 56 1.41 10.96 -3.12
CA ARG A 56 2.07 10.16 -2.06
C ARG A 56 1.21 8.98 -1.63
N LEU A 57 -0.10 9.17 -1.44
CA LEU A 57 -1.03 8.08 -1.09
C LEU A 57 -1.05 6.99 -2.17
N LYS A 58 -1.09 7.37 -3.46
CA LYS A 58 -0.96 6.41 -4.57
C LYS A 58 0.36 5.65 -4.54
N LEU A 59 1.47 6.33 -4.23
CA LEU A 59 2.78 5.70 -4.08
C LEU A 59 2.79 4.66 -2.94
N TYR A 60 2.19 4.98 -1.79
CA TYR A 60 2.03 4.03 -0.68
C TYR A 60 1.17 2.82 -1.05
N GLY A 61 0.09 3.01 -1.82
CA GLY A 61 -0.70 1.90 -2.38
C GLY A 61 0.14 0.95 -3.24
N THR A 62 1.00 1.49 -4.10
CA THR A 62 1.94 0.72 -4.92
C THR A 62 2.95 -0.04 -4.07
N PHE A 63 3.46 0.56 -2.99
CA PHE A 63 4.34 -0.14 -2.05
C PHE A 63 3.67 -1.33 -1.36
N GLY A 64 2.37 -1.22 -1.03
CA GLY A 64 1.57 -2.33 -0.51
C GLY A 64 1.54 -3.53 -1.46
N LEU A 65 1.24 -3.28 -2.74
CA LEU A 65 1.22 -4.31 -3.79
C LEU A 65 2.60 -4.95 -4.02
N ILE A 66 3.67 -4.15 -3.99
CA ILE A 66 5.04 -4.66 -4.11
C ILE A 66 5.36 -5.58 -2.92
N ASN A 67 5.00 -5.15 -1.71
CA ASN A 67 5.23 -5.94 -0.49
C ASN A 67 4.49 -7.28 -0.50
N GLU A 68 3.24 -7.30 -0.98
CA GLU A 68 2.44 -8.53 -1.13
C GLU A 68 3.09 -9.51 -2.11
N LYS A 69 3.51 -9.04 -3.30
CA LYS A 69 4.24 -9.87 -4.28
C LYS A 69 5.56 -10.41 -3.74
N TRP A 70 6.29 -9.62 -2.95
CA TRP A 70 7.51 -10.07 -2.29
C TRP A 70 7.23 -11.17 -1.26
N LEU A 71 6.17 -11.04 -0.46
CA LEU A 71 5.75 -12.08 0.49
C LEU A 71 5.36 -13.38 -0.23
N GLU A 72 4.57 -13.29 -1.30
CA GLU A 72 4.20 -14.44 -2.12
C GLU A 72 5.44 -15.15 -2.71
N TYR A 73 6.41 -14.38 -3.20
CA TYR A 73 7.65 -14.92 -3.74
C TYR A 73 8.45 -15.68 -2.67
N ILE A 74 8.63 -15.11 -1.48
CA ILE A 74 9.32 -15.76 -0.36
C ILE A 74 8.60 -17.06 0.04
N GLN A 75 7.27 -17.03 0.13
CA GLN A 75 6.45 -18.19 0.44
C GLN A 75 6.65 -19.31 -0.60
N LYS A 76 6.66 -18.95 -1.89
CA LYS A 76 6.87 -19.89 -3.00
C LYS A 76 8.27 -20.54 -2.95
N GLN A 77 9.31 -19.76 -2.65
CA GLN A 77 10.67 -20.27 -2.49
C GLN A 77 10.78 -21.25 -1.32
N LYS A 78 10.21 -20.91 -0.16
CA LYS A 78 10.17 -21.79 1.01
C LYS A 78 9.49 -23.12 0.69
N ASN A 79 8.37 -23.09 -0.03
CA ASN A 79 7.63 -24.28 -0.43
C ASN A 79 8.39 -25.12 -1.48
N ALA A 80 9.10 -24.48 -2.41
CA ALA A 80 9.95 -25.18 -3.36
C ALA A 80 11.12 -25.90 -2.66
N GLN A 81 11.75 -25.24 -1.68
CA GLN A 81 12.82 -25.84 -0.89
C GLN A 81 12.33 -27.05 -0.09
N LYS A 82 11.17 -26.92 0.59
CA LYS A 82 10.56 -28.03 1.33
C LYS A 82 10.29 -29.23 0.44
N ARG A 83 9.80 -29.01 -0.78
CA ARG A 83 9.57 -30.09 -1.76
C ARG A 83 10.87 -30.80 -2.15
N LYS A 84 11.94 -30.05 -2.45
CA LYS A 84 13.26 -30.63 -2.77
C LYS A 84 13.78 -31.50 -1.62
N THR A 85 13.72 -31.01 -0.38
CA THR A 85 14.15 -31.77 0.79
C THR A 85 13.33 -33.05 0.96
N ASN A 86 12.00 -32.98 0.79
CA ASN A 86 11.14 -34.15 0.91
C ASN A 86 11.47 -35.20 -0.17
N THR A 87 11.62 -34.78 -1.43
CA THR A 87 12.03 -35.67 -2.52
C THR A 87 13.38 -36.34 -2.23
N GLN A 88 14.31 -35.60 -1.63
CA GLN A 88 15.63 -36.12 -1.28
C GLN A 88 15.56 -37.16 -0.15
N ILE A 89 14.72 -36.93 0.87
CA ILE A 89 14.46 -37.91 1.94
C ILE A 89 13.86 -39.20 1.37
N TRP A 90 12.83 -39.11 0.53
CA TRP A 90 12.20 -40.28 -0.08
C TRP A 90 13.15 -41.05 -1.00
N SER A 91 13.99 -40.34 -1.76
CA SER A 91 15.05 -40.94 -2.59
C SER A 91 16.07 -41.73 -1.76
N THR A 92 16.48 -41.21 -0.60
CA THR A 92 17.40 -41.92 0.30
C THR A 92 16.74 -43.15 0.89
N ILE A 93 15.49 -43.07 1.35
CA ILE A 93 14.76 -44.21 1.92
C ILE A 93 14.67 -45.35 0.90
N ILE A 94 14.28 -45.07 -0.35
CA ILE A 94 14.16 -46.07 -1.40
C ILE A 94 15.49 -46.75 -1.74
N LYS A 95 16.63 -46.06 -1.59
CA LYS A 95 17.96 -46.63 -1.86
C LYS A 95 18.51 -47.53 -0.75
N VAL A 96 17.94 -47.47 0.45
CA VAL A 96 18.38 -48.23 1.62
C VAL A 96 17.61 -49.56 1.76
N PHE A 97 16.49 -49.71 1.05
CA PHE A 97 15.74 -50.95 0.88
C PHE A 97 16.07 -51.61 -0.46
#